data_AF-A0A946UDS0-F1
#
_entry.id   AF-A0A946UDS0-F1
#
_cell.length_a   1.000
_cell.length_b   1.000
_cell.length_c   1.000
_cell.angle_alpha   90.00
_cell.angle_beta   90.00
_cell.angle_gamma   90.00
#
_symmetry.space_group_name_H-M   'P 1'
#
loop_
_entity.id
_entity.type
_entity.pdbx_description
1 polymer ?
#
loop_
_entity_poly.entity_id
_entity_poly.type
_entity_poly.pdbx_seq_one_letter_code
_entity_poly.pdbx_strand_id
1 'polypeptide(L)'
;MWQADAFDYHASFLGAAEADAALQCLWKELDWSQREITLFGRKVMQPRLVAWYGDPEARYRYSGLTLEPLAWHPLLARLRARLESFTGQGFNSVLANAYRDGRDSMGWHRDDERELGAEPFIASLSLGAERRFLVRPLGSPEGVRARSRGLTLAHGSLLVMKGQSQRDFQHSLPKTRRPCGLRINLTYRKIET
;
A
#
# COMPACT_ATOMS: atom_id res chain seq x y z
N MET A 1 19.94 -3.45 15.55
CA MET A 1 19.35 -2.16 15.97
C MET A 1 18.57 -1.65 14.76
N TRP A 2 17.33 -1.17 14.90
CA TRP A 2 16.60 -0.59 13.75
C TRP A 2 17.52 0.43 13.07
N GLN A 3 17.52 0.52 11.73
CA GLN A 3 17.65 1.87 11.20
C GLN A 3 16.34 2.54 11.62
N ALA A 4 16.41 3.37 12.66
CA ALA A 4 15.24 3.98 13.30
C ALA A 4 14.38 4.81 12.33
N ASP A 5 14.88 5.00 11.11
CA ASP A 5 14.29 5.88 10.10
C ASP A 5 13.56 5.14 8.97
N ALA A 6 13.53 3.80 8.93
CA ALA A 6 12.96 3.08 7.77
C ALA A 6 11.41 3.05 7.74
N PHE A 7 10.77 3.05 8.91
CA PHE A 7 9.32 2.98 9.08
C PHE A 7 8.86 3.98 10.12
N ASP A 8 7.98 4.90 9.74
CA ASP A 8 7.43 5.93 10.62
C ASP A 8 5.90 5.85 10.64
N TYR A 9 5.31 5.66 11.81
CA TYR A 9 3.89 5.34 11.97
C TYR A 9 3.15 6.40 12.77
N HIS A 10 2.08 6.92 12.16
CA HIS A 10 1.20 7.95 12.71
C HIS A 10 -0.20 7.37 12.87
N ALA A 11 -0.55 6.95 14.08
CA ALA A 11 -1.80 6.23 14.37
C ALA A 11 -3.07 7.05 14.09
N SER A 12 -2.98 8.38 14.09
CA SER A 12 -4.13 9.29 14.01
C SER A 12 -3.90 10.39 12.97
N PHE A 13 -3.40 10.01 11.78
CA PHE A 13 -3.13 10.97 10.71
C PHE A 13 -4.41 11.63 10.18
N LEU A 14 -5.48 10.85 10.01
CA LEU A 14 -6.84 11.35 9.80
C LEU A 14 -7.67 11.21 11.07
N GLY A 15 -8.57 12.17 11.31
CA GLY A 15 -9.60 12.02 12.33
C GLY A 15 -10.62 10.94 11.93
N ALA A 16 -11.24 10.27 12.92
CA ALA A 16 -12.15 9.15 12.67
C ALA A 16 -13.28 9.49 11.68
N ALA A 17 -13.98 10.61 11.86
CA ALA A 17 -15.06 11.02 10.97
C ALA A 17 -14.60 11.30 9.53
N GLU A 18 -13.40 11.86 9.36
CA GLU A 18 -12.82 12.09 8.03
C GLU A 18 -12.45 10.76 7.38
N ALA A 19 -11.86 9.84 8.14
CA ALA A 19 -11.46 8.53 7.67
C ALA A 19 -12.68 7.66 7.32
N ASP A 20 -13.79 7.75 8.06
CA ASP A 20 -15.06 7.08 7.75
C ASP A 20 -15.66 7.60 6.44
N ALA A 21 -15.73 8.93 6.28
CA ALA A 21 -16.22 9.55 5.05
C ALA A 21 -15.35 9.17 3.84
N ALA A 22 -14.02 9.14 4.03
CA ALA A 22 -13.10 8.72 2.99
C ALA A 22 -13.27 7.24 2.62
N LEU A 23 -13.45 6.36 3.60
CA LEU A 23 -13.69 4.93 3.36
C LEU A 23 -14.96 4.72 2.53
N GLN A 24 -16.07 5.37 2.91
CA GLN A 24 -17.35 5.24 2.23
C GLN A 24 -17.29 5.75 0.78
N CYS A 25 -16.75 6.96 0.58
CA CYS A 25 -16.60 7.57 -0.74
C CYS A 25 -15.71 6.71 -1.66
N LEU A 26 -14.48 6.38 -1.23
CA LEU A 26 -13.54 5.63 -2.07
C LEU A 26 -14.00 4.20 -2.34
N TRP A 27 -14.68 3.55 -1.40
CA TRP A 27 -15.23 2.23 -1.66
C TRP A 27 -16.27 2.25 -2.77
N LYS A 28 -17.13 3.29 -2.78
CA LYS A 28 -18.20 3.43 -3.77
C LYS A 28 -17.72 3.91 -5.13
N GLU A 29 -16.71 4.78 -5.15
CA GLU A 29 -16.39 5.60 -6.34
C GLU A 29 -15.11 5.20 -7.08
N LEU A 30 -14.18 4.46 -6.45
CA LEU A 30 -13.00 4.00 -7.17
C LEU A 30 -13.33 2.83 -8.10
N ASP A 31 -12.61 2.77 -9.23
CA ASP A 31 -12.77 1.75 -10.26
C ASP A 31 -12.04 0.45 -9.85
N TRP A 32 -12.64 -0.27 -8.91
CA TRP A 32 -12.06 -1.47 -8.33
C TRP A 32 -12.05 -2.64 -9.31
N SER A 33 -10.87 -3.19 -9.56
CA SER A 33 -10.68 -4.39 -10.36
C SER A 33 -9.90 -5.46 -9.60
N GLN A 34 -10.17 -6.72 -9.90
CA GLN A 34 -9.35 -7.84 -9.43
C GLN A 34 -8.44 -8.27 -10.57
N ARG A 35 -7.12 -8.29 -10.36
CA ARG A 35 -6.16 -8.71 -11.39
C ARG A 35 -5.80 -10.18 -11.25
N GLU A 36 -5.55 -10.82 -12.39
CA GLU A 36 -4.95 -12.16 -12.46
C GLU A 36 -3.44 -12.06 -12.25
N ILE A 37 -2.88 -12.96 -11.45
CA ILE A 37 -1.44 -13.10 -11.23
C ILE A 37 -1.03 -14.55 -11.45
N THR A 38 0.22 -14.77 -11.86
CA THR A 38 0.78 -16.12 -11.98
C THR A 38 1.57 -16.46 -10.72
N LEU A 39 1.13 -17.46 -9.96
CA LEU A 39 1.83 -18.01 -8.81
C LEU A 39 2.14 -19.48 -9.06
N PHE A 40 3.43 -19.86 -8.96
CA PHE A 40 3.90 -21.24 -9.19
C PHE A 40 3.39 -21.84 -10.52
N GLY A 41 3.40 -21.04 -11.59
CA GLY A 41 2.92 -21.43 -12.92
C GLY A 41 1.40 -21.48 -13.08
N ARG A 42 0.61 -21.16 -12.04
CA ARG A 42 -0.85 -21.13 -12.08
C ARG A 42 -1.38 -19.70 -12.07
N LYS A 43 -2.34 -19.43 -12.95
CA LYS A 43 -3.11 -18.18 -12.97
C LYS A 43 -4.13 -18.19 -11.84
N VAL A 44 -4.05 -17.21 -10.95
CA VAL A 44 -4.97 -17.03 -9.83
C VAL A 44 -5.35 -15.56 -9.70
N MET A 45 -6.57 -15.29 -9.24
CA MET A 45 -6.97 -13.92 -8.93
C MET A 45 -6.25 -13.45 -7.67
N GLN A 46 -5.65 -12.27 -7.72
CA GLN A 46 -5.02 -11.68 -6.56
C GLN A 46 -6.07 -11.55 -5.43
N PRO A 47 -5.73 -11.85 -4.17
CA PRO A 47 -6.70 -11.84 -3.07
C PRO A 47 -6.89 -10.41 -2.52
N ARG A 48 -7.26 -9.46 -3.39
CA ARG A 48 -7.64 -8.08 -3.11
C ARG A 48 -8.17 -7.40 -4.39
N LEU A 49 -8.94 -6.33 -4.24
CA LEU A 49 -9.23 -5.44 -5.35
C LEU A 49 -8.18 -4.32 -5.41
N VAL A 50 -7.92 -3.79 -6.60
CA VAL A 50 -6.99 -2.68 -6.81
C VAL A 50 -7.62 -1.64 -7.72
N ALA A 51 -7.24 -0.39 -7.50
CA ALA A 51 -7.49 0.70 -8.43
C ALA A 51 -6.24 1.60 -8.44
N TRP A 52 -5.82 2.04 -9.60
CA TRP A 52 -4.57 2.79 -9.75
C TRP A 52 -4.85 4.15 -10.36
N TYR A 53 -4.45 5.20 -9.66
CA TYR A 53 -4.67 6.60 -10.01
C TYR A 53 -3.36 7.37 -9.95
N GLY A 54 -3.22 8.41 -10.77
CA GLY A 54 -1.94 9.09 -10.89
C GLY A 54 -1.93 10.19 -11.94
N ASP A 55 -0.79 10.88 -12.01
CA ASP A 55 -0.49 11.81 -13.07
C ASP A 55 -0.28 11.03 -14.40
N PRO A 56 -0.58 11.62 -15.58
CA PRO A 56 -0.41 10.94 -16.88
C PRO A 56 1.02 10.44 -17.15
N GLU A 57 2.02 11.08 -16.55
CA GLU A 57 3.42 10.70 -16.66
C GLU A 57 3.76 9.49 -15.80
N ALA A 58 2.96 9.14 -14.79
CA ALA A 58 3.22 8.05 -13.86
C ALA A 58 2.93 6.66 -14.49
N ARG A 59 3.46 6.40 -15.69
CA ARG A 59 3.31 5.17 -16.46
C ARG A 59 4.50 4.24 -16.25
N TYR A 60 4.27 2.93 -16.23
CA TYR A 60 5.35 1.94 -16.23
C TYR A 60 5.10 0.83 -17.26
N ARG A 61 6.19 0.27 -17.79
CA ARG A 61 6.15 -0.79 -18.81
C ARG A 61 6.32 -2.14 -18.14
N TYR A 62 5.31 -2.99 -18.25
CA TYR A 62 5.40 -4.37 -17.79
C TYR A 62 5.16 -5.34 -18.95
N SER A 63 6.17 -6.14 -19.28
CA SER A 63 6.09 -7.22 -20.29
C SER A 63 5.52 -6.75 -21.65
N GLY A 64 5.92 -5.55 -22.11
CA GLY A 64 5.48 -4.99 -23.40
C GLY A 64 4.12 -4.27 -23.36
N LEU A 65 3.42 -4.27 -22.23
CA LEU A 65 2.22 -3.49 -21.99
C LEU A 65 2.57 -2.22 -21.21
N THR A 66 2.12 -1.07 -21.70
CA THR A 66 2.11 0.17 -20.92
C THR A 66 0.91 0.11 -19.99
N LEU A 67 1.14 0.13 -18.68
CA LEU A 67 0.08 0.34 -17.72
C LEU A 67 0.01 1.85 -17.46
N GLU A 68 -1.19 2.41 -17.60
CA GLU A 68 -1.48 3.82 -17.35
C GLU A 68 -2.38 3.97 -16.12
N PRO A 69 -2.12 4.95 -15.25
CA PRO A 69 -3.00 5.24 -14.13
C PRO A 69 -4.28 5.93 -14.62
N LEU A 70 -5.38 5.73 -13.90
CA LEU A 70 -6.57 6.54 -14.07
C LEU A 70 -6.32 7.97 -13.58
N ALA A 71 -7.03 8.95 -14.17
CA ALA A 71 -6.96 10.33 -13.72
C ALA A 71 -7.45 10.47 -12.28
N TRP A 72 -6.73 11.26 -11.47
CA TRP A 72 -6.99 11.42 -10.03
C TRP A 72 -8.47 11.62 -9.67
N HIS A 73 -8.95 10.77 -8.76
CA HIS A 73 -10.18 11.03 -8.04
C HIS A 73 -10.00 12.26 -7.12
N PRO A 74 -10.97 13.19 -7.01
CA PRO A 74 -10.81 14.43 -6.23
C PRO A 74 -10.39 14.21 -4.77
N LEU A 75 -10.96 13.20 -4.10
CA LEU A 75 -10.57 12.83 -2.74
C LEU A 75 -9.13 12.29 -2.66
N LEU A 76 -8.68 11.50 -3.64
CA LEU A 76 -7.31 10.98 -3.67
C LEU A 76 -6.30 12.12 -3.89
N ALA A 77 -6.63 13.11 -4.71
CA ALA A 77 -5.81 14.31 -4.91
C ALA A 77 -5.75 15.18 -3.64
N ARG A 78 -6.86 15.32 -2.91
CA ARG A 78 -6.87 16.05 -1.62
C ARG A 78 -6.02 15.36 -0.56
N LEU A 79 -6.15 14.04 -0.43
CA LEU A 79 -5.32 13.25 0.48
C LEU A 79 -3.83 13.31 0.07
N ARG A 80 -3.53 13.29 -1.23
CA ARG A 80 -2.18 13.53 -1.76
C ARG A 80 -1.61 14.85 -1.25
N ALA A 81 -2.29 15.97 -1.50
CA ALA A 81 -1.81 17.29 -1.09
C ALA A 81 -1.55 17.40 0.43
N ARG A 82 -2.40 16.75 1.25
CA ARG A 82 -2.19 16.68 2.70
C ARG A 82 -0.95 15.87 3.08
N LEU A 83 -0.73 14.72 2.43
CA LEU A 83 0.47 13.92 2.62
C LEU A 83 1.71 14.70 2.21
N GLU A 84 1.71 15.37 1.06
CA GLU A 84 2.83 16.20 0.59
C GLU A 84 3.14 17.33 1.56
N SER A 85 2.12 18.02 2.07
CA SER A 85 2.30 19.06 3.09
C SER A 85 2.86 18.51 4.40
N PHE A 86 2.52 17.27 4.78
CA PHE A 86 2.97 16.66 6.02
C PHE A 86 4.40 16.09 5.92
N THR A 87 4.73 15.46 4.80
CA THR A 87 6.01 14.76 4.61
C THR A 87 7.08 15.63 3.95
N GLY A 88 6.69 16.70 3.26
CA GLY A 88 7.57 17.48 2.40
C GLY A 88 8.00 16.73 1.12
N GLN A 89 7.35 15.60 0.79
CA GLN A 89 7.67 14.77 -0.36
C GLN A 89 6.52 14.77 -1.36
N GLY A 90 6.82 14.91 -2.65
CA GLY A 90 5.82 14.88 -3.72
C GLY A 90 5.42 13.46 -4.14
N PHE A 91 4.17 13.27 -4.55
CA PHE A 91 3.66 12.00 -5.08
C PHE A 91 2.98 12.22 -6.44
N ASN A 92 3.09 11.26 -7.35
CA ASN A 92 2.43 11.30 -8.66
C ASN A 92 1.57 10.05 -8.94
N SER A 93 1.49 9.13 -7.97
CA SER A 93 0.82 7.85 -8.15
C SER A 93 0.26 7.34 -6.83
N VAL A 94 -0.92 6.73 -6.86
CA VAL A 94 -1.50 5.98 -5.74
C VAL A 94 -2.06 4.64 -6.20
N LEU A 95 -1.57 3.56 -5.59
CA LEU A 95 -2.19 2.25 -5.73
C LEU A 95 -3.14 2.02 -4.56
N ALA A 96 -4.44 2.08 -4.83
CA ALA A 96 -5.47 1.71 -3.88
C ALA A 96 -5.62 0.18 -3.84
N ASN A 97 -5.64 -0.39 -2.64
CA ASN A 97 -5.85 -1.82 -2.41
C ASN A 97 -7.03 -1.99 -1.44
N ALA A 98 -8.09 -2.68 -1.87
CA ALA A 98 -9.21 -3.04 -1.02
C ALA A 98 -9.14 -4.52 -0.62
N TYR A 99 -9.12 -4.76 0.68
CA TYR A 99 -9.19 -6.06 1.32
C TYR A 99 -10.61 -6.21 1.87
N ARG A 100 -11.44 -6.99 1.18
CA ARG A 100 -12.88 -7.10 1.46
C ARG A 100 -13.15 -7.71 2.84
N ASP A 101 -12.32 -8.65 3.24
CA ASP A 101 -12.36 -9.31 4.54
C ASP A 101 -10.98 -9.91 4.92
N GLY A 102 -10.97 -10.78 5.94
CA GLY A 102 -9.77 -11.46 6.42
C GLY A 102 -9.14 -12.48 5.46
N ARG A 103 -9.84 -12.86 4.39
CA ARG A 103 -9.36 -13.82 3.37
C ARG A 103 -8.54 -13.12 2.29
N ASP A 104 -8.75 -11.82 2.10
CA ASP A 104 -7.92 -10.98 1.27
C ASP A 104 -6.56 -10.69 1.97
N SER A 105 -5.48 -10.63 1.19
CA SER A 105 -4.12 -10.55 1.70
C SER A 105 -3.12 -10.01 0.68
N MET A 106 -1.94 -9.67 1.17
CA MET A 106 -0.76 -9.43 0.34
C MET A 106 0.40 -10.25 0.90
N GLY A 107 1.02 -11.06 0.04
CA GLY A 107 2.14 -11.92 0.41
C GLY A 107 3.39 -11.12 0.79
N TRP A 108 4.45 -11.81 1.19
CA TRP A 108 5.74 -11.17 1.41
C TRP A 108 6.26 -10.58 0.10
N HIS A 109 6.47 -9.26 0.10
CA HIS A 109 6.99 -8.51 -1.04
C HIS A 109 7.78 -7.30 -0.53
N ARG A 110 8.37 -6.57 -1.45
CA ARG A 110 8.91 -5.22 -1.27
C ARG A 110 8.48 -4.43 -2.51
N ASP A 111 8.39 -3.11 -2.36
CA ASP A 111 8.13 -2.23 -3.49
C ASP A 111 9.49 -1.90 -4.14
N ASP A 112 9.98 -2.79 -5.01
CA ASP A 112 11.28 -2.70 -5.69
C ASP A 112 11.16 -2.52 -7.21
N GLU A 113 10.02 -2.02 -7.68
CA GLU A 113 9.87 -1.62 -9.07
C GLU A 113 10.91 -0.55 -9.43
N ARG A 114 11.59 -0.74 -10.56
CA ARG A 114 12.69 0.13 -11.00
C ARG A 114 12.27 1.59 -11.09
N GLU A 115 11.03 1.82 -11.52
CA GLU A 115 10.41 3.12 -11.69
C GLU A 115 10.15 3.84 -10.36
N LEU A 116 10.40 3.22 -9.20
CA LEU A 116 10.30 3.87 -7.89
C LEU A 116 11.65 4.46 -7.40
N GLY A 117 12.73 4.27 -8.16
CA GLY A 117 14.07 4.70 -7.77
C GLY A 117 14.72 3.79 -6.73
N ALA A 118 15.93 4.16 -6.28
CA ALA A 118 16.74 3.32 -5.39
C ALA A 118 16.28 3.36 -3.91
N GLU A 119 15.71 4.50 -3.47
CA GLU A 119 15.25 4.71 -2.10
C GLU A 119 13.84 5.33 -2.10
N PRO A 120 12.82 4.57 -2.51
CA PRO A 120 11.48 5.11 -2.67
C PRO A 120 10.91 5.63 -1.35
N PHE A 121 10.29 6.80 -1.41
CA PHE A 121 9.49 7.35 -0.32
C PHE A 121 8.01 6.98 -0.53
N ILE A 122 7.47 6.16 0.38
CA ILE A 122 6.13 5.59 0.24
C ILE A 122 5.27 6.02 1.43
N ALA A 123 4.10 6.60 1.14
CA ALA A 123 3.10 6.92 2.15
C ALA A 123 1.90 5.95 2.04
N SER A 124 1.69 5.15 3.08
CA SER A 124 0.65 4.12 3.14
C SER A 124 -0.44 4.53 4.13
N LEU A 125 -1.57 5.02 3.60
CA LEU A 125 -2.72 5.47 4.39
C LEU A 125 -3.78 4.35 4.48
N SER A 126 -4.19 4.00 5.70
CA SER A 126 -5.13 2.91 5.97
C SER A 126 -6.51 3.40 6.41
N LEU A 127 -7.56 2.86 5.80
CA LEU A 127 -8.98 3.14 6.08
C LEU A 127 -9.73 1.83 6.35
N GLY A 128 -10.79 1.87 7.18
CA GLY A 128 -11.56 0.70 7.58
C GLY A 128 -10.85 -0.22 8.57
N ALA A 129 -11.10 -1.52 8.42
CA ALA A 129 -10.72 -2.53 9.39
C ALA A 129 -9.21 -2.61 9.64
N GLU A 130 -8.84 -2.75 10.91
CA GLU A 130 -7.45 -2.89 11.30
C GLU A 130 -6.85 -4.21 10.83
N ARG A 131 -5.61 -4.15 10.35
CA ARG A 131 -4.87 -5.34 9.91
C ARG A 131 -3.44 -5.29 10.39
N ARG A 132 -2.92 -6.46 10.76
CA ARG A 132 -1.54 -6.62 11.19
C ARG A 132 -0.63 -6.63 9.97
N PHE A 133 0.12 -5.57 9.79
CA PHE A 133 1.22 -5.46 8.83
C PHE A 133 2.46 -6.11 9.42
N LEU A 134 3.07 -7.03 8.67
CA LEU A 134 4.28 -7.72 9.11
C LEU A 134 5.47 -7.26 8.28
N VAL A 135 6.61 -7.10 8.94
CA VAL A 135 7.90 -6.74 8.33
C VAL A 135 8.94 -7.77 8.73
N ARG A 136 9.79 -8.20 7.79
CA ARG A 136 10.93 -9.08 8.06
C ARG A 136 12.15 -8.64 7.23
N PRO A 137 13.39 -8.83 7.72
CA PRO A 137 14.58 -8.62 6.91
C PRO A 137 14.56 -9.49 5.65
N LEU A 138 15.07 -8.97 4.53
CA LEU A 138 15.28 -9.73 3.30
C LEU A 138 16.18 -10.95 3.57
N GLY A 139 15.93 -12.06 2.89
CA GLY A 139 16.69 -13.30 3.10
C GLY A 139 16.34 -14.07 4.38
N SER A 140 15.33 -13.63 5.15
CA SER A 140 14.81 -14.41 6.28
C SER A 140 14.26 -15.76 5.78
N PRO A 141 14.62 -16.91 6.41
CA PRO A 141 14.15 -18.22 6.00
C PRO A 141 12.62 -18.30 5.93
N GLU A 142 12.10 -19.00 4.92
CA GLU A 142 10.67 -19.24 4.79
C GLU A 142 10.12 -19.96 6.03
N GLY A 143 8.92 -19.59 6.49
CA GLY A 143 8.28 -20.17 7.67
C GLY A 143 8.70 -19.60 9.03
N VAL A 144 9.82 -18.87 9.13
CA VAL A 144 10.29 -18.32 10.41
C VAL A 144 9.58 -16.99 10.74
N ARG A 145 8.37 -17.09 11.33
CA ARG A 145 7.66 -15.93 11.92
C ARG A 145 8.47 -15.26 13.04
N ALA A 146 9.38 -15.97 13.69
CA ALA A 146 10.15 -15.50 14.84
C ALA A 146 11.02 -14.26 14.57
N ARG A 147 11.33 -13.96 13.29
CA ARG A 147 12.06 -12.73 12.90
C ARG A 147 11.16 -11.63 12.35
N SER A 148 9.87 -11.89 12.16
CA SER A 148 8.93 -10.88 11.69
C SER A 148 8.43 -10.01 12.84
N ARG A 149 8.40 -8.71 12.63
CA ARG A 149 7.77 -7.74 13.53
C ARG A 149 6.41 -7.36 12.97
N GLY A 150 5.45 -7.08 13.85
CA GLY A 150 4.09 -6.74 13.45
C GLY A 150 3.67 -5.37 13.98
N LEU A 151 3.01 -4.61 13.12
CA LEU A 151 2.37 -3.34 13.43
C LEU A 151 0.89 -3.47 13.05
N THR A 152 -0.02 -3.08 13.95
CA THR A 152 -1.45 -2.97 13.60
C THR A 152 -1.65 -1.61 12.93
N LEU A 153 -2.08 -1.62 11.67
CA LEU A 153 -2.45 -0.40 10.95
C LEU A 153 -3.90 -0.06 11.26
N ALA A 154 -4.09 1.01 12.02
CA ALA A 154 -5.39 1.46 12.50
C ALA A 154 -6.17 2.25 11.43
N HIS A 155 -7.46 2.46 11.69
CA HIS A 155 -8.29 3.33 10.86
C HIS A 155 -7.77 4.78 10.86
N GLY A 156 -7.57 5.37 9.68
CA GLY A 156 -7.05 6.73 9.54
C GLY A 156 -5.54 6.85 9.77
N SER A 157 -4.83 5.74 9.94
CA SER A 157 -3.39 5.73 10.22
C SER A 157 -2.54 5.85 8.96
N LEU A 158 -1.38 6.50 9.10
CA LEU A 158 -0.36 6.62 8.07
C LEU A 158 0.89 5.85 8.48
N LEU A 159 1.39 5.00 7.59
CA LEU A 159 2.72 4.41 7.66
C LEU A 159 3.57 4.96 6.52
N VAL A 160 4.66 5.65 6.86
CA VAL A 160 5.69 6.07 5.92
C VAL A 160 6.79 5.02 5.88
N MET A 161 7.17 4.58 4.69
CA MET A 161 8.32 3.72 4.44
C MET A 161 9.33 4.50 3.60
N LYS A 162 10.58 4.60 4.06
CA LYS A 162 11.59 5.48 3.45
C LYS A 162 13.01 4.92 3.55
N GLY A 163 13.96 5.60 2.91
CA GLY A 163 15.37 5.18 2.85
C GLY A 163 15.51 3.75 2.32
N GLN A 164 16.30 2.93 3.00
CA GLN A 164 16.58 1.55 2.58
C GLN A 164 15.47 0.54 2.96
N SER A 165 14.28 0.99 3.33
CA SER A 165 13.17 0.10 3.77
C SER A 165 12.85 -0.99 2.75
N GLN A 166 12.76 -0.65 1.46
CA GLN A 166 12.43 -1.61 0.41
C GLN A 166 13.64 -2.48 0.01
N ARG A 167 14.87 -2.02 0.26
CA ARG A 167 16.08 -2.80 0.03
C ARG A 167 16.26 -3.89 1.09
N ASP A 168 16.11 -3.51 2.35
CA ASP A 168 16.52 -4.34 3.48
C ASP A 168 15.38 -5.22 4.03
N PHE A 169 14.13 -4.89 3.70
CA PHE A 169 12.96 -5.56 4.27
C PHE A 169 11.95 -6.00 3.23
N GLN A 170 11.22 -7.06 3.59
CA GLN A 170 9.96 -7.43 2.98
C GLN A 170 8.83 -7.19 3.96
N HIS A 171 7.66 -6.90 3.43
CA HIS A 171 6.45 -6.71 4.20
C HIS A 171 5.27 -7.52 3.64
N SER A 172 4.28 -7.77 4.49
CA SER A 172 3.08 -8.51 4.11
C SER A 172 1.86 -8.07 4.92
N LEU A 173 0.69 -8.34 4.34
CA LEU A 173 -0.60 -8.25 5.01
C LEU A 173 -1.25 -9.64 5.00
N PRO A 174 -0.93 -10.51 5.97
CA PRO A 174 -1.39 -11.90 5.94
C PRO A 174 -2.90 -12.02 6.11
N LYS A 175 -3.46 -13.13 5.62
CA LYS A 175 -4.84 -13.54 5.91
C LYS A 175 -5.06 -13.67 7.42
N THR A 176 -6.27 -13.37 7.86
CA THR A 176 -6.71 -13.55 9.25
C THR A 176 -7.99 -14.37 9.29
N ARG A 177 -8.09 -15.26 10.27
CA ARG A 177 -9.32 -15.99 10.60
C ARG A 177 -10.26 -15.17 11.47
N ARG A 178 -9.75 -14.13 12.14
CA ARG A 178 -10.58 -13.21 12.91
C ARG A 178 -11.48 -12.45 11.93
N PRO A 179 -12.81 -12.42 12.14
CA PRO A 179 -13.69 -11.58 11.34
C PRO A 179 -13.20 -10.14 11.35
N CYS A 180 -13.09 -9.53 10.17
CA CYS A 180 -12.76 -8.13 10.01
C CYS A 180 -13.52 -7.60 8.79
N GLY A 181 -13.90 -6.32 8.83
CA GLY A 181 -14.58 -5.65 7.73
C GLY A 181 -13.64 -5.27 6.58
N LEU A 182 -14.17 -4.45 5.69
CA LEU A 182 -13.43 -3.84 4.58
C LEU A 182 -12.26 -3.00 5.10
N ARG A 183 -11.09 -3.17 4.48
CA ARG A 183 -9.95 -2.27 4.62
C ARG A 183 -9.54 -1.73 3.26
N ILE A 184 -9.39 -0.41 3.15
CA ILE A 184 -8.75 0.24 2.01
C ILE A 184 -7.36 0.73 2.42
N ASN A 185 -6.38 0.51 1.55
CA ASN A 185 -5.03 1.01 1.71
C ASN A 185 -4.64 1.81 0.49
N LEU A 186 -4.25 3.07 0.70
CA LEU A 186 -3.78 3.96 -0.34
C LEU A 186 -2.26 4.06 -0.24
N THR A 187 -1.55 3.46 -1.20
CA THR A 187 -0.09 3.52 -1.24
C THR A 187 0.34 4.59 -2.24
N TYR A 188 0.67 5.78 -1.73
CA TYR A 188 1.19 6.89 -2.51
C TYR A 188 2.68 6.73 -2.76
N ARG A 189 3.10 6.95 -4.00
CA ARG A 189 4.48 6.83 -4.48
C ARG A 189 4.81 7.93 -5.48
N LYS A 190 6.11 8.12 -5.73
CA LYS A 190 6.63 8.89 -6.85
C LYS A 190 7.24 7.93 -7.86
N ILE A 191 6.73 7.95 -9.07
CA ILE A 191 7.23 7.20 -10.22
C ILE A 191 8.25 8.09 -10.96
N GLU A 192 9.49 7.62 -11.03
CA GLU A 192 10.60 8.17 -11.81
C GLU A 192 10.55 7.55 -13.21
N THR A 193 10.06 8.32 -14.19
CA THR A 193 10.07 7.94 -15.61
C THR A 193 11.44 8.10 -16.24
#